data_AF-A0A9D1SJQ9-F1
#
_entry.id   AF-A0A9D1SJQ9-F1
#
_cell.length_a   1.000
_cell.length_b   1.000
_cell.length_c   1.000
_cell.angle_alpha   90.00
_cell.angle_beta   90.00
_cell.angle_gamma   90.00
#
_symmetry.space_group_name_H-M   'P 1'
#
loop_
_entity.id
_entity.type
_entity.pdbx_description
1 polymer ?
#
loop_
_entity_poly.entity_id
_entity_poly.type
_entity_poly.pdbx_seq_one_letter_code
_entity_poly.pdbx_strand_id
1 'polypeptide(L)'
;MRISENFKALTPNYLFAEVAARVAAFKARFPEKEVISLGIGDVTLPLAEPVVRALKSAADEMGTKSGFRGYGPEQGYDFLREAIAGYYAGKGAALDKEEIFVSDGAKSDLGNLLDIFPRGITALIPDPVYPAYVDANLISGNKIVYAKALPENGFLPLPEKSVKADVIYICSPNNPTGAAYDEERLQMWVDHALKTGALIIYDAAYERFIKDKSLPTTIYSLRGAEYCAIEVCSLSKTAGFTGLRCGWTVVPKELQSGSVNAAWLRRQCVKFNGVPYVVQRAAQAVFSAEGLRAVEENIAYYGENARLIASALKEKGIRFFGGENSPYIWMECGMSSWEFFDKLLTCAQVVGTPGAGFGEAGEGYFRLTAFNSRENTTVAAERIKKL
;
A
#
# COMPACT_ATOMS: atom_id res chain seq x y z
N MET A 1 36.08 -0.71 -4.95
CA MET A 1 34.76 -0.40 -4.37
C MET A 1 34.05 -1.71 -4.05
N ARG A 2 33.51 -1.89 -2.84
CA ARG A 2 32.71 -3.09 -2.47
C ARG A 2 31.25 -2.67 -2.30
N ILE A 3 30.33 -3.37 -2.95
CA ILE A 3 28.88 -3.20 -2.76
C ILE A 3 28.45 -4.12 -1.61
N SER A 4 27.36 -3.78 -0.90
CA SER A 4 26.80 -4.67 0.13
C SER A 4 26.44 -6.03 -0.45
N GLU A 5 26.92 -7.09 0.18
CA GLU A 5 26.65 -8.49 -0.21
C GLU A 5 25.15 -8.84 -0.13
N ASN A 6 24.38 -8.12 0.69
CA ASN A 6 22.93 -8.30 0.84
C ASN A 6 22.16 -8.13 -0.48
N PHE A 7 22.66 -7.32 -1.42
CA PHE A 7 22.02 -7.16 -2.73
C PHE A 7 22.05 -8.44 -3.57
N LYS A 8 22.95 -9.40 -3.27
CA LYS A 8 22.98 -10.72 -3.93
C LYS A 8 21.81 -11.61 -3.52
N ALA A 9 21.13 -11.31 -2.42
CA ALA A 9 19.95 -12.05 -1.96
C ALA A 9 18.66 -11.63 -2.70
N LEU A 10 18.69 -10.52 -3.44
CA LEU A 10 17.53 -10.06 -4.22
C LEU A 10 17.35 -10.93 -5.46
N THR A 11 16.10 -11.26 -5.78
CA THR A 11 15.79 -11.90 -7.06
C THR A 11 16.18 -10.96 -8.21
N PRO A 12 16.89 -11.43 -9.26
CA PRO A 12 17.47 -10.56 -10.29
C PRO A 12 16.47 -9.64 -11.00
N ASN A 13 15.23 -10.11 -11.20
CA ASN A 13 14.19 -9.33 -11.88
C ASN A 13 13.08 -8.96 -10.89
N TYR A 14 13.06 -7.70 -10.47
CA TYR A 14 11.93 -7.11 -9.74
C TYR A 14 10.64 -7.30 -10.56
N LEU A 15 9.59 -7.88 -9.96
CA LEU A 15 8.32 -8.28 -10.60
C LEU A 15 7.81 -7.28 -11.65
N PHE A 16 7.73 -6.01 -11.29
CA PHE A 16 7.16 -4.98 -12.16
C PHE A 16 8.07 -4.62 -13.34
N ALA A 17 9.39 -4.83 -13.22
CA ALA A 17 10.34 -4.63 -14.30
C ALA A 17 10.20 -5.74 -15.35
N GLU A 18 10.05 -7.00 -14.93
CA GLU A 18 9.81 -8.15 -15.82
C GLU A 18 8.49 -7.99 -16.59
N VAL A 19 7.40 -7.63 -15.89
CA VAL A 19 6.11 -7.34 -16.53
C VAL A 19 6.25 -6.23 -17.58
N ALA A 20 6.95 -5.13 -17.25
CA ALA A 20 7.16 -4.03 -18.19
C ALA A 20 7.97 -4.47 -19.43
N ALA A 21 9.02 -5.28 -19.25
CA ALA A 21 9.83 -5.79 -20.34
C ALA A 21 9.03 -6.67 -21.31
N ARG A 22 8.21 -7.61 -20.80
CA ARG A 22 7.38 -8.49 -21.64
C ARG A 22 6.31 -7.70 -22.40
N VAL A 23 5.67 -6.73 -21.76
CA VAL A 23 4.68 -5.85 -22.41
C VAL A 23 5.33 -5.02 -23.52
N ALA A 24 6.52 -4.47 -23.27
CA ALA A 24 7.25 -3.70 -24.27
C ALA A 24 7.61 -4.57 -25.50
N ALA A 25 8.09 -5.79 -25.27
CA ALA A 25 8.40 -6.74 -26.34
C ALA A 25 7.14 -7.12 -27.14
N PHE A 26 6.00 -7.36 -26.48
CA PHE A 26 4.74 -7.64 -27.16
C PHE A 26 4.29 -6.46 -28.03
N LYS A 27 4.30 -5.23 -27.49
CA LYS A 27 3.93 -4.02 -28.23
C LYS A 27 4.85 -3.75 -29.43
N ALA A 28 6.14 -4.04 -29.29
CA ALA A 28 7.10 -3.91 -30.41
C ALA A 28 6.82 -4.93 -31.53
N ARG A 29 6.39 -6.15 -31.17
CA ARG A 29 6.06 -7.21 -32.14
C ARG A 29 4.69 -7.03 -32.79
N PHE A 30 3.73 -6.44 -32.07
CA PHE A 30 2.34 -6.27 -32.50
C PHE A 30 1.86 -4.82 -32.29
N PRO A 31 2.43 -3.83 -33.00
CA PRO A 31 2.12 -2.40 -32.78
C PRO A 31 0.66 -2.02 -33.05
N GLU A 32 -0.08 -2.84 -33.80
CA GLU A 32 -1.50 -2.68 -34.08
C GLU A 32 -2.42 -3.16 -32.95
N LYS A 33 -1.89 -3.90 -31.98
CA LYS A 33 -2.65 -4.46 -30.86
C LYS A 33 -2.71 -3.47 -29.71
N GLU A 34 -3.94 -3.08 -29.36
CA GLU A 34 -4.18 -2.21 -28.21
C GLU A 34 -4.13 -3.02 -26.90
N VAL A 35 -3.08 -2.78 -26.11
CA VAL A 35 -2.85 -3.41 -24.81
C VAL A 35 -3.45 -2.58 -23.67
N ILE A 36 -4.34 -3.19 -22.89
CA ILE A 36 -4.94 -2.59 -21.70
C ILE A 36 -4.21 -3.09 -20.45
N SER A 37 -3.70 -2.16 -19.63
CA SER A 37 -2.96 -2.49 -18.41
C SER A 37 -3.85 -2.46 -17.17
N LEU A 38 -4.10 -3.64 -16.61
CA LEU A 38 -4.65 -3.86 -15.26
C LEU A 38 -3.57 -4.46 -14.33
N GLY A 39 -2.29 -4.18 -14.62
CA GLY A 39 -1.13 -4.73 -13.91
C GLY A 39 -0.70 -3.90 -12.71
N ILE A 40 0.19 -2.94 -12.93
CA ILE A 40 0.63 -2.00 -11.88
C ILE A 40 -0.60 -1.29 -11.33
N GLY A 41 -0.74 -1.26 -10.01
CA GLY A 41 -1.86 -0.61 -9.35
C GLY A 41 -1.74 0.92 -9.35
N ASP A 42 -1.40 1.56 -10.47
CA ASP A 42 -1.30 3.01 -10.58
C ASP A 42 -2.66 3.63 -10.88
N VAL A 43 -2.98 4.75 -10.22
CA VAL A 43 -4.28 5.43 -10.36
C VAL A 43 -4.34 6.18 -11.70
N THR A 44 -5.54 6.33 -12.27
CA THR A 44 -5.71 6.94 -13.61
C THR A 44 -6.58 8.19 -13.63
N LEU A 45 -7.40 8.42 -12.61
CA LEU A 45 -8.19 9.64 -12.47
C LEU A 45 -7.30 10.84 -12.11
N PRO A 46 -7.64 12.05 -12.58
CA PRO A 46 -6.90 13.26 -12.22
C PRO A 46 -7.03 13.56 -10.73
N LEU A 47 -6.14 14.43 -10.24
CA LEU A 47 -6.25 14.97 -8.89
C LEU A 47 -7.57 15.72 -8.72
N ALA A 48 -8.20 15.55 -7.55
CA ALA A 48 -9.43 16.24 -7.20
C ALA A 48 -9.23 17.76 -7.23
N GLU A 49 -10.28 18.48 -7.61
CA GLU A 49 -10.22 19.94 -7.79
C GLU A 49 -9.73 20.70 -6.54
N PRO A 50 -10.14 20.37 -5.29
CA PRO A 50 -9.62 21.02 -4.08
C PRO A 50 -8.11 20.87 -3.91
N VAL A 51 -7.56 19.71 -4.30
CA VAL A 51 -6.12 19.43 -4.27
C VAL A 51 -5.40 20.29 -5.30
N VAL A 52 -5.92 20.38 -6.52
CA VAL A 52 -5.37 21.22 -7.59
C VAL A 52 -5.40 22.70 -7.19
N ARG A 53 -6.50 23.16 -6.59
CA ARG A 53 -6.64 24.53 -6.06
C ARG A 53 -5.57 24.83 -5.02
N ALA A 54 -5.38 23.91 -4.06
CA ALA A 54 -4.37 24.06 -3.00
C ALA A 54 -2.93 24.05 -3.54
N LEU A 55 -2.63 23.22 -4.54
CA LEU A 55 -1.32 23.23 -5.22
C LEU A 55 -1.03 24.60 -5.85
N LYS A 56 -1.98 25.13 -6.62
CA LYS A 56 -1.83 26.44 -7.29
C LYS A 56 -1.62 27.55 -6.26
N SER A 57 -2.49 27.61 -5.25
CA SER A 57 -2.39 28.63 -4.21
C SER A 57 -1.08 28.56 -3.42
N ALA A 58 -0.57 27.35 -3.13
CA ALA A 58 0.69 27.19 -2.42
C ALA A 58 1.90 27.57 -3.29
N ALA A 59 1.84 27.30 -4.59
CA ALA A 59 2.86 27.74 -5.54
C ALA A 59 2.89 29.27 -5.66
N ASP A 60 1.72 29.90 -5.76
CA ASP A 60 1.59 31.37 -5.80
C ASP A 60 2.11 32.00 -4.50
N GLU A 61 1.80 31.41 -3.33
CA GLU A 61 2.33 31.86 -2.02
C GLU A 61 3.86 31.86 -2.03
N MET A 62 4.47 30.76 -2.48
CA MET A 62 5.93 30.62 -2.55
C MET A 62 6.60 31.53 -3.59
N GLY A 63 5.83 32.10 -4.53
CA GLY A 63 6.30 33.09 -5.50
C GLY A 63 6.57 34.48 -4.90
N THR A 64 6.20 34.71 -3.63
CA THR A 64 6.37 36.00 -2.95
C THR A 64 7.45 35.94 -1.88
N LYS A 65 8.13 37.08 -1.62
CA LYS A 65 9.17 37.16 -0.57
C LYS A 65 8.64 36.80 0.82
N SER A 66 7.42 37.20 1.15
CA SER A 66 6.80 36.94 2.46
C SER A 66 6.18 35.54 2.58
N GLY A 67 5.76 34.93 1.48
CA GLY A 67 5.15 33.60 1.45
C GLY A 67 6.12 32.45 1.15
N PHE A 68 7.37 32.75 0.75
CA PHE A 68 8.38 31.73 0.48
C PHE A 68 8.62 30.81 1.70
N ARG A 69 8.64 29.50 1.43
CA ARG A 69 8.94 28.44 2.42
C ARG A 69 10.17 27.67 1.97
N GLY A 70 11.23 27.71 2.76
CA GLY A 70 12.45 26.92 2.53
C GLY A 70 12.30 25.48 3.02
N TYR A 71 13.35 24.93 3.63
CA TYR A 71 13.23 23.64 4.34
C TYR A 71 12.16 23.73 5.43
N GLY A 72 11.25 22.76 5.40
CA GLY A 72 10.19 22.62 6.40
C GLY A 72 10.63 21.74 7.57
N PRO A 73 9.77 21.59 8.59
CA PRO A 73 9.98 20.61 9.65
C PRO A 73 10.01 19.19 9.07
N GLU A 74 10.94 18.36 9.53
CA GLU A 74 11.19 17.03 8.97
C GLU A 74 10.04 16.04 9.24
N GLN A 75 9.25 16.27 10.30
CA GLN A 75 8.00 15.54 10.57
C GLN A 75 6.82 15.97 9.69
N GLY A 76 6.94 17.09 8.99
CA GLY A 76 5.83 17.74 8.29
C GLY A 76 5.21 18.91 9.06
N TYR A 77 4.55 19.78 8.30
CA TYR A 77 3.96 21.01 8.84
C TYR A 77 2.75 20.70 9.73
N ASP A 78 2.60 21.47 10.80
CA ASP A 78 1.52 21.33 11.80
C ASP A 78 0.13 21.25 11.16
N PHE A 79 -0.16 22.10 10.18
CA PHE A 79 -1.48 22.13 9.53
C PHE A 79 -1.87 20.78 8.91
N LEU A 80 -0.89 19.97 8.47
CA LEU A 80 -1.14 18.67 7.87
C LEU A 80 -1.18 17.59 8.96
N ARG A 81 -0.26 17.64 9.92
CA ARG A 81 -0.25 16.70 11.06
C ARG A 81 -1.54 16.80 11.88
N GLU A 82 -2.05 18.01 12.09
CA GLU A 82 -3.34 18.26 12.76
C GLU A 82 -4.53 17.77 11.93
N ALA A 83 -4.51 17.96 10.61
CA ALA A 83 -5.55 17.43 9.73
C ALA A 83 -5.59 15.89 9.74
N ILE A 84 -4.42 15.25 9.75
CA ILE A 84 -4.29 13.79 9.88
C ILE A 84 -4.78 13.36 11.27
N ALA A 85 -4.37 14.01 12.36
CA ALA A 85 -4.86 13.69 13.71
C ALA A 85 -6.39 13.77 13.80
N GLY A 86 -6.99 14.82 13.22
CA GLY A 86 -8.45 14.95 13.11
C GLY A 86 -9.10 13.84 12.29
N TYR A 87 -8.44 13.37 11.22
CA TYR A 87 -8.88 12.22 10.44
C TYR A 87 -8.91 10.92 11.27
N TYR A 88 -7.90 10.67 12.10
CA TYR A 88 -7.90 9.52 13.01
C TYR A 88 -8.95 9.66 14.13
N ALA A 89 -9.14 10.87 14.68
CA ALA A 89 -10.16 11.12 15.69
C ALA A 89 -11.57 10.79 15.16
N GLY A 90 -11.84 11.08 13.88
CA GLY A 90 -13.08 10.68 13.21
C GLY A 90 -13.28 9.16 13.08
N LYS A 91 -12.22 8.36 13.24
CA LYS A 91 -12.25 6.89 13.30
C LYS A 91 -12.28 6.35 14.73
N GLY A 92 -12.34 7.23 15.74
CA GLY A 92 -12.29 6.86 17.15
C GLY A 92 -10.88 6.66 17.73
N ALA A 93 -9.82 7.00 16.97
CA ALA A 93 -8.44 6.93 17.42
C ALA A 93 -7.90 8.34 17.73
N ALA A 94 -7.61 8.61 18.99
CA ALA A 94 -7.00 9.89 19.39
C ALA A 94 -5.47 9.79 19.26
N LEU A 95 -4.90 10.61 18.38
CA LEU A 95 -3.45 10.69 18.18
C LEU A 95 -2.96 12.10 18.52
N ASP A 96 -1.78 12.18 19.12
CA ASP A 96 -1.03 13.43 19.22
C ASP A 96 -0.39 13.74 17.86
N LYS A 97 -0.41 14.99 17.42
CA LYS A 97 0.20 15.40 16.15
C LYS A 97 1.71 15.12 16.11
N GLU A 98 2.36 15.00 17.27
CA GLU A 98 3.78 14.64 17.46
C GLU A 98 4.06 13.15 17.15
N GLU A 99 3.01 12.34 17.04
CA GLU A 99 3.09 10.93 16.65
C GLU A 99 3.04 10.76 15.14
N ILE A 100 2.72 11.82 14.39
CA ILE A 100 2.50 11.79 12.95
C ILE A 100 3.73 12.33 12.21
N PHE A 101 4.26 11.51 11.31
CA PHE A 101 5.42 11.82 10.48
C PHE A 101 5.02 11.79 9.01
N VAL A 102 4.97 12.95 8.37
CA VAL A 102 4.66 13.09 6.94
C VAL A 102 5.86 12.65 6.10
N SER A 103 5.63 11.82 5.09
CA SER A 103 6.67 11.23 4.25
C SER A 103 6.35 11.34 2.76
N ASP A 104 7.35 11.07 1.93
CA ASP A 104 7.19 10.95 0.47
C ASP A 104 6.46 9.67 0.05
N GLY A 105 5.97 8.88 1.03
CA GLY A 105 4.97 7.82 0.86
C GLY A 105 5.38 6.49 1.49
N ALA A 106 4.37 5.63 1.69
CA ALA A 106 4.51 4.36 2.39
C ALA A 106 5.70 3.49 1.96
N LYS A 107 5.99 3.36 0.66
CA LYS A 107 7.10 2.53 0.16
C LYS A 107 8.45 2.96 0.76
N SER A 108 8.69 4.27 0.86
CA SER A 108 9.91 4.81 1.47
C SER A 108 9.91 4.46 2.96
N ASP A 109 8.84 4.77 3.68
CA ASP A 109 8.73 4.54 5.13
C ASP A 109 8.90 3.07 5.52
N LEU A 110 8.24 2.15 4.82
CA LEU A 110 8.32 0.70 5.09
C LEU A 110 9.75 0.15 5.04
N GLY A 111 10.58 0.64 4.11
CA GLY A 111 11.98 0.28 4.06
C GLY A 111 12.84 1.07 5.04
N ASN A 112 12.52 2.35 5.22
CA ASN A 112 13.26 3.29 6.04
C ASN A 112 13.12 3.02 7.55
N LEU A 113 11.95 2.52 8.00
CA LEU A 113 11.71 2.09 9.39
C LEU A 113 12.70 1.02 9.82
N LEU A 114 13.26 0.24 8.89
CA LEU A 114 14.29 -0.75 9.21
C LEU A 114 15.60 -0.13 9.72
N ASP A 115 15.83 1.16 9.48
CA ASP A 115 17.03 1.87 9.96
C ASP A 115 17.07 2.04 11.49
N ILE A 116 15.93 1.99 12.17
CA ILE A 116 15.86 2.20 13.63
C ILE A 116 15.92 0.90 14.43
N PHE A 117 15.94 -0.27 13.77
CA PHE A 117 16.12 -1.57 14.42
C PHE A 117 17.58 -2.04 14.36
N PRO A 118 17.99 -2.94 15.28
CA PRO A 118 19.23 -3.69 15.12
C PRO A 118 19.27 -4.43 13.79
N ARG A 119 20.48 -4.69 13.27
CA ARG A 119 20.66 -5.53 12.09
C ARG A 119 20.44 -6.99 12.43
N GLY A 120 19.88 -7.75 11.49
CA GLY A 120 19.68 -9.20 11.65
C GLY A 120 18.46 -9.59 12.48
N ILE A 121 17.51 -8.67 12.67
CA ILE A 121 16.19 -8.98 13.24
C ILE A 121 15.45 -10.01 12.39
N THR A 122 14.45 -10.65 12.98
CA THR A 122 13.53 -11.55 12.30
C THR A 122 12.23 -10.83 12.00
N ALA A 123 11.92 -10.68 10.71
CA ALA A 123 10.66 -10.12 10.22
C ALA A 123 9.68 -11.26 9.88
N LEU A 124 8.48 -11.20 10.42
CA LEU A 124 7.34 -12.04 10.01
C LEU A 124 6.56 -11.30 8.93
N ILE A 125 6.48 -11.88 7.73
CA ILE A 125 5.87 -11.26 6.54
C ILE A 125 4.78 -12.19 5.99
N PRO A 126 3.56 -11.70 5.69
CA PRO A 126 2.54 -12.51 5.02
C PRO A 126 2.99 -12.97 3.63
N ASP A 127 2.59 -14.15 3.20
CA ASP A 127 2.86 -14.68 1.86
C ASP A 127 1.55 -15.20 1.25
N PRO A 128 0.99 -14.60 0.18
CA PRO A 128 1.59 -13.53 -0.62
C PRO A 128 1.38 -12.12 -0.05
N VAL A 129 2.28 -11.19 -0.37
CA VAL A 129 2.15 -9.76 -0.01
C VAL A 129 3.00 -8.87 -0.92
N TYR A 130 2.85 -7.55 -0.77
CA TYR A 130 3.65 -6.55 -1.46
C TYR A 130 5.16 -6.80 -1.30
N PRO A 131 5.91 -7.03 -2.40
CA PRO A 131 7.29 -7.54 -2.34
C PRO A 131 8.31 -6.57 -1.72
N ALA A 132 7.99 -5.27 -1.61
CA ALA A 132 8.92 -4.31 -1.05
C ALA A 132 9.27 -4.61 0.42
N TYR A 133 8.39 -5.27 1.18
CA TYR A 133 8.70 -5.66 2.56
C TYR A 133 9.86 -6.67 2.60
N VAL A 134 9.82 -7.65 1.70
CA VAL A 134 10.84 -8.69 1.56
C VAL A 134 12.15 -8.05 1.10
N ASP A 135 12.13 -7.31 -0.01
CA ASP A 135 13.33 -6.69 -0.57
C ASP A 135 14.02 -5.75 0.43
N ALA A 136 13.24 -4.93 1.16
CA ALA A 136 13.79 -4.02 2.15
C ALA A 136 14.46 -4.74 3.33
N ASN A 137 13.88 -5.86 3.78
CA ASN A 137 14.46 -6.69 4.83
C ASN A 137 15.72 -7.42 4.37
N LEU A 138 15.73 -7.95 3.15
CA LEU A 138 16.92 -8.57 2.55
C LEU A 138 18.07 -7.56 2.42
N ILE A 139 17.81 -6.36 1.88
CA ILE A 139 18.80 -5.27 1.79
C ILE A 139 19.34 -4.91 3.18
N SER A 140 18.47 -4.89 4.19
CA SER A 140 18.82 -4.59 5.58
C SER A 140 19.57 -5.71 6.30
N GLY A 141 19.70 -6.90 5.70
CA GLY A 141 20.37 -8.07 6.27
C GLY A 141 19.54 -8.79 7.33
N ASN A 142 18.21 -8.67 7.28
CA ASN A 142 17.28 -9.27 8.23
C ASN A 142 16.88 -10.69 7.79
N LYS A 143 16.46 -11.50 8.76
CA LYS A 143 15.87 -12.82 8.51
C LYS A 143 14.38 -12.67 8.25
N ILE A 144 13.82 -13.49 7.37
CA ILE A 144 12.41 -13.47 7.04
C ILE A 144 11.79 -14.82 7.41
N VAL A 145 10.66 -14.76 8.11
CA VAL A 145 9.75 -15.88 8.31
C VAL A 145 8.43 -15.53 7.64
N TYR A 146 7.82 -16.49 6.96
CA TYR A 146 6.57 -16.25 6.22
C TYR A 146 5.35 -16.75 6.99
N ALA A 147 4.32 -15.90 7.08
CA ALA A 147 2.99 -16.30 7.51
C ALA A 147 2.15 -16.62 6.28
N LYS A 148 1.84 -17.89 6.04
CA LYS A 148 1.16 -18.34 4.80
C LYS A 148 -0.30 -17.86 4.79
N ALA A 149 -0.59 -16.91 3.91
CA ALA A 149 -1.92 -16.42 3.58
C ALA A 149 -2.48 -17.26 2.44
N LEU A 150 -3.44 -18.13 2.73
CA LEU A 150 -3.95 -19.12 1.80
C LEU A 150 -5.48 -19.03 1.69
N PRO A 151 -6.12 -19.57 0.64
CA PRO A 151 -7.58 -19.57 0.52
C PRO A 151 -8.31 -20.12 1.73
N GLU A 152 -7.74 -21.13 2.41
CA GLU A 152 -8.33 -21.82 3.54
C GLU A 152 -8.44 -20.92 4.78
N ASN A 153 -7.57 -19.92 4.91
CA ASN A 153 -7.64 -18.89 5.96
C ASN A 153 -8.15 -17.54 5.44
N GLY A 154 -8.73 -17.52 4.23
CA GLY A 154 -9.22 -16.30 3.59
C GLY A 154 -8.10 -15.30 3.30
N PHE A 155 -6.86 -15.77 3.13
CA PHE A 155 -5.64 -14.97 2.98
C PHE A 155 -5.31 -14.07 4.17
N LEU A 156 -5.77 -14.44 5.37
CA LEU A 156 -5.60 -13.69 6.60
C LEU A 156 -4.98 -14.62 7.67
N PRO A 157 -3.66 -14.87 7.61
CA PRO A 157 -3.00 -15.75 8.57
C PRO A 157 -3.14 -15.21 10.00
N LEU A 158 -3.17 -16.12 10.97
CA LEU A 158 -3.24 -15.78 12.39
C LEU A 158 -1.90 -16.04 13.07
N PRO A 159 -1.64 -15.43 14.24
CA PRO A 159 -0.38 -15.63 14.93
C PRO A 159 -0.15 -17.08 15.35
N GLU A 160 1.04 -17.61 15.04
CA GLU A 160 1.47 -18.94 15.48
C GLU A 160 2.40 -18.84 16.69
N LYS A 161 2.07 -19.54 17.79
CA LYS A 161 2.84 -19.46 19.05
C LYS A 161 4.30 -19.93 18.93
N SER A 162 4.58 -20.80 17.96
CA SER A 162 5.92 -21.33 17.68
C SER A 162 6.81 -20.34 16.94
N VAL A 163 6.22 -19.37 16.23
CA VAL A 163 6.96 -18.39 15.43
C VAL A 163 7.39 -17.24 16.33
N LYS A 164 8.68 -16.90 16.28
CA LYS A 164 9.25 -15.74 16.97
C LYS A 164 9.72 -14.74 15.92
N ALA A 165 9.30 -13.49 16.09
CA ALA A 165 9.70 -12.38 15.24
C ALA A 165 9.88 -11.12 16.09
N ASP A 166 10.80 -10.25 15.67
CA ASP A 166 11.01 -8.94 16.28
C ASP A 166 10.07 -7.90 15.64
N VAL A 167 9.77 -8.07 14.35
CA VAL A 167 8.88 -7.21 13.58
C VAL A 167 7.84 -8.07 12.84
N ILE A 168 6.57 -7.67 12.88
CA ILE A 168 5.45 -8.32 12.21
C ILE A 168 4.86 -7.35 11.19
N TYR A 169 4.84 -7.71 9.91
CA TYR A 169 4.16 -6.93 8.88
C TYR A 169 2.71 -7.38 8.76
N ILE A 170 1.79 -6.42 8.75
CA ILE A 170 0.38 -6.65 8.44
C ILE A 170 -0.01 -5.62 7.38
N CYS A 171 -0.62 -6.08 6.28
CA CYS A 171 -1.18 -5.22 5.25
C CYS A 171 -2.68 -5.49 5.17
N SER A 172 -3.50 -4.50 5.48
CA SER A 172 -4.96 -4.64 5.56
C SER A 172 -5.65 -3.34 5.12
N PRO A 173 -6.36 -3.34 3.97
CA PRO A 173 -6.51 -4.44 3.03
C PRO A 173 -5.19 -4.90 2.38
N ASN A 174 -5.01 -6.21 2.26
CA ASN A 174 -3.82 -6.84 1.72
C ASN A 174 -3.69 -6.59 0.20
N ASN A 175 -2.46 -6.29 -0.23
CA ASN A 175 -2.05 -6.37 -1.62
C ASN A 175 -1.12 -7.60 -1.76
N PRO A 176 -1.48 -8.64 -2.54
CA PRO A 176 -2.39 -8.59 -3.69
C PRO A 176 -3.83 -9.11 -3.46
N THR A 177 -4.11 -9.77 -2.34
CA THR A 177 -5.31 -10.63 -2.20
C THR A 177 -6.61 -9.85 -2.04
N GLY A 178 -6.50 -8.60 -1.58
CA GLY A 178 -7.63 -7.73 -1.29
C GLY A 178 -8.35 -8.05 0.02
N ALA A 179 -7.88 -9.03 0.79
CA ALA A 179 -8.44 -9.42 2.07
C ALA A 179 -8.17 -8.37 3.16
N ALA A 180 -9.11 -8.17 4.07
CA ALA A 180 -8.98 -7.24 5.19
C ALA A 180 -9.34 -7.96 6.50
N TYR A 181 -8.55 -7.72 7.54
CA TYR A 181 -8.84 -8.28 8.86
C TYR A 181 -10.09 -7.63 9.47
N ASP A 182 -10.86 -8.43 10.20
CA ASP A 182 -11.83 -7.91 11.15
C ASP A 182 -11.16 -7.57 12.50
N GLU A 183 -11.93 -6.97 13.39
CA GLU A 183 -11.45 -6.55 14.71
C GLU A 183 -10.90 -7.72 15.53
N GLU A 184 -11.60 -8.86 15.57
CA GLU A 184 -11.21 -10.01 16.37
C GLU A 184 -9.84 -10.57 15.93
N ARG A 185 -9.68 -10.83 14.63
CA ARG A 185 -8.43 -11.40 14.11
C ARG A 185 -7.27 -10.41 14.18
N LEU A 186 -7.53 -9.11 14.03
CA LEU A 186 -6.49 -8.10 14.19
C LEU A 186 -6.12 -7.91 15.68
N GLN A 187 -7.06 -8.03 16.61
CA GLN A 187 -6.78 -8.04 18.06
C GLN A 187 -5.90 -9.24 18.45
N MET A 188 -6.09 -10.41 17.85
CA MET A 188 -5.19 -11.55 18.07
C MET A 188 -3.72 -11.23 17.74
N TRP A 189 -3.47 -10.42 16.70
CA TRP A 189 -2.13 -9.97 16.34
C TRP A 189 -1.57 -8.97 17.36
N VAL A 190 -2.38 -8.00 17.81
CA VAL A 190 -2.00 -7.05 18.87
C VAL A 190 -1.65 -7.80 20.16
N ASP A 191 -2.51 -8.71 20.61
CA ASP A 191 -2.27 -9.52 21.81
C ASP A 191 -1.01 -10.38 21.68
N HIS A 192 -0.77 -10.94 20.50
CA HIS A 192 0.45 -11.70 20.24
C HIS A 192 1.70 -10.82 20.32
N ALA A 193 1.69 -9.64 19.68
CA ALA A 193 2.80 -8.70 19.67
C ALA A 193 3.14 -8.20 21.08
N LEU A 194 2.12 -7.82 21.87
CA LEU A 194 2.28 -7.44 23.27
C LEU A 194 2.88 -8.57 24.11
N LYS A 195 2.43 -9.81 23.88
CA LYS A 195 2.91 -10.98 24.61
C LYS A 195 4.37 -11.34 24.26
N THR A 196 4.78 -11.15 23.02
CA THR A 196 6.12 -11.55 22.54
C THR A 196 7.13 -10.40 22.56
N GLY A 197 6.67 -9.16 22.71
CA GLY A 197 7.49 -7.95 22.57
C GLY A 197 7.81 -7.59 21.12
N ALA A 198 7.10 -8.19 20.15
CA ALA A 198 7.25 -7.86 18.74
C ALA A 198 6.61 -6.50 18.41
N LEU A 199 7.15 -5.82 17.40
CA LEU A 199 6.55 -4.60 16.85
C LEU A 199 5.77 -4.92 15.58
N ILE A 200 4.52 -4.48 15.50
CA ILE A 200 3.70 -4.53 14.29
C ILE A 200 4.02 -3.30 13.42
N ILE A 201 4.29 -3.53 12.14
CA ILE A 201 4.22 -2.52 11.09
C ILE A 201 2.92 -2.78 10.31
N TYR A 202 1.92 -1.95 10.53
CA TYR A 202 0.60 -2.03 9.90
C TYR A 202 0.55 -1.11 8.68
N ASP A 203 0.51 -1.69 7.48
CA ASP A 203 0.34 -0.97 6.22
C ASP A 203 -1.15 -0.82 5.89
N ALA A 204 -1.65 0.41 6.05
CA ALA A 204 -3.02 0.83 5.83
C ALA A 204 -3.21 1.56 4.49
N ALA A 205 -2.31 1.40 3.51
CA ALA A 205 -2.34 2.15 2.24
C ALA A 205 -3.65 2.03 1.43
N TYR A 206 -4.48 1.01 1.69
CA TYR A 206 -5.76 0.78 1.03
C TYR A 206 -6.97 0.92 1.95
N GLU A 207 -6.81 1.40 3.19
CA GLU A 207 -7.90 1.47 4.18
C GLU A 207 -9.14 2.19 3.68
N ARG A 208 -8.97 3.22 2.82
CA ARG A 208 -10.09 4.00 2.29
C ARG A 208 -10.97 3.21 1.32
N PHE A 209 -10.50 2.09 0.80
CA PHE A 209 -11.29 1.19 -0.05
C PHE A 209 -12.19 0.25 0.73
N ILE A 210 -12.09 0.22 2.07
CA ILE A 210 -12.98 -0.57 2.94
C ILE A 210 -14.40 0.01 2.86
N LYS A 211 -15.33 -0.79 2.33
CA LYS A 211 -16.75 -0.47 2.25
C LYS A 211 -17.52 -0.99 3.46
N ASP A 212 -17.13 -2.17 3.94
CA ASP A 212 -17.70 -2.77 5.14
C ASP A 212 -17.31 -1.96 6.38
N LYS A 213 -18.30 -1.30 6.99
CA LYS A 213 -18.10 -0.43 8.16
C LYS A 213 -17.75 -1.18 9.44
N SER A 214 -17.89 -2.51 9.46
CA SER A 214 -17.48 -3.34 10.59
C SER A 214 -15.97 -3.62 10.60
N LEU A 215 -15.26 -3.38 9.49
CA LEU A 215 -13.83 -3.66 9.39
C LEU A 215 -12.99 -2.47 9.87
N PRO A 216 -11.92 -2.70 10.66
CA PRO A 216 -11.00 -1.65 11.07
C PRO A 216 -10.31 -0.94 9.90
N THR A 217 -10.24 0.39 9.97
CA THR A 217 -9.49 1.25 9.00
C THR A 217 -8.22 1.86 9.60
N THR A 218 -7.90 1.48 10.83
CA THR A 218 -6.65 1.80 11.54
C THR A 218 -6.41 0.72 12.59
N ILE A 219 -5.15 0.39 12.88
CA ILE A 219 -4.82 -0.54 13.96
C ILE A 219 -5.11 0.05 15.34
N TYR A 220 -5.14 1.38 15.46
CA TYR A 220 -5.38 2.09 16.72
C TYR A 220 -6.85 2.10 17.17
N SER A 221 -7.75 1.44 16.42
CA SER A 221 -9.07 1.09 16.96
C SER A 221 -8.99 -0.09 17.93
N LEU A 222 -7.86 -0.81 17.97
CA LEU A 222 -7.66 -1.97 18.83
C LEU A 222 -7.01 -1.58 20.15
N ARG A 223 -7.44 -2.25 21.21
CA ARG A 223 -6.93 -2.00 22.56
C ARG A 223 -5.47 -2.44 22.66
N GLY A 224 -4.60 -1.50 23.02
CA GLY A 224 -3.19 -1.76 23.29
C GLY A 224 -2.29 -1.71 22.06
N ALA A 225 -2.84 -1.42 20.87
CA ALA A 225 -2.06 -1.26 19.65
C ALA A 225 -1.01 -0.14 19.78
N GLU A 226 -1.29 0.91 20.55
CA GLU A 226 -0.36 2.01 20.84
C GLU A 226 0.95 1.55 21.51
N TYR A 227 0.95 0.39 22.17
CA TYR A 227 2.14 -0.18 22.83
C TYR A 227 2.92 -1.16 21.95
N CYS A 228 2.43 -1.53 20.76
CA CYS A 228 3.11 -2.50 19.90
C CYS A 228 3.01 -2.24 18.39
N ALA A 229 2.38 -1.18 17.90
CA ALA A 229 2.18 -0.95 16.48
C ALA A 229 2.67 0.42 15.99
N ILE A 230 3.24 0.41 14.79
CA ILE A 230 3.42 1.56 13.91
C ILE A 230 2.46 1.40 12.74
N GLU A 231 1.75 2.45 12.36
CA GLU A 231 0.88 2.46 11.19
C GLU A 231 1.48 3.32 10.07
N VAL A 232 1.52 2.77 8.86
CA VAL A 232 2.00 3.45 7.66
C VAL A 232 0.84 3.60 6.68
N CYS A 233 0.65 4.80 6.15
CA CYS A 233 -0.41 5.10 5.19
C CYS A 233 0.09 5.94 4.01
N SER A 234 -0.77 6.12 3.00
CA SER A 234 -0.40 6.74 1.73
C SER A 234 -1.58 7.46 1.08
N LEU A 235 -1.35 8.67 0.58
CA LEU A 235 -2.32 9.36 -0.29
C LEU A 235 -2.25 8.88 -1.75
N SER A 236 -1.30 8.00 -2.09
CA SER A 236 -1.10 7.55 -3.47
C SER A 236 -2.35 6.90 -4.05
N LYS A 237 -3.00 6.02 -3.29
CA LYS A 237 -4.18 5.25 -3.76
C LYS A 237 -5.50 5.90 -3.35
N THR A 238 -5.49 6.57 -2.22
CA THR A 238 -6.63 7.33 -1.68
C THR A 238 -6.94 8.58 -2.51
N ALA A 239 -5.93 9.40 -2.81
CA ALA A 239 -6.14 10.73 -3.40
C ALA A 239 -5.40 10.96 -4.74
N GLY A 240 -4.81 9.91 -5.31
CA GLY A 240 -4.10 10.00 -6.59
C GLY A 240 -2.67 10.54 -6.51
N PHE A 241 -2.05 10.55 -5.33
CA PHE A 241 -0.71 11.12 -5.11
C PHE A 241 0.42 10.16 -5.54
N THR A 242 0.18 9.27 -6.52
CA THR A 242 1.21 8.32 -7.00
C THR A 242 2.42 9.07 -7.55
N GLY A 243 2.19 10.16 -8.30
CA GLY A 243 3.24 11.09 -8.76
C GLY A 243 3.60 12.22 -7.79
N LEU A 244 2.65 12.71 -6.98
CA LEU A 244 2.89 13.83 -6.04
C LEU A 244 3.70 13.43 -4.80
N ARG A 245 3.69 12.16 -4.43
CA ARG A 245 4.47 11.59 -3.31
C ARG A 245 4.12 12.21 -1.95
N CYS A 246 3.09 11.68 -1.30
CA CYS A 246 2.77 12.01 0.09
C CYS A 246 2.13 10.82 0.79
N GLY A 247 2.59 10.54 2.00
CA GLY A 247 2.03 9.59 2.95
C GLY A 247 2.35 10.03 4.37
N TRP A 248 2.10 9.15 5.33
CA TRP A 248 2.47 9.40 6.71
C TRP A 248 2.69 8.09 7.45
N THR A 249 3.46 8.18 8.51
CA THR A 249 3.66 7.12 9.50
C THR A 249 3.22 7.64 10.86
N VAL A 250 2.42 6.86 11.58
CA VAL A 250 2.08 7.12 12.98
C VAL A 250 2.98 6.26 13.86
N VAL A 251 3.77 6.89 14.72
CA VAL A 251 4.64 6.23 15.71
C VAL A 251 4.22 6.71 17.10
N PRO A 252 3.44 5.91 17.86
CA PRO A 252 2.94 6.30 19.17
C PRO A 252 4.07 6.65 20.16
N LYS A 253 3.80 7.57 21.09
CA LYS A 253 4.72 7.89 22.19
C LYS A 253 4.72 6.81 23.27
N GLU A 254 3.73 5.93 23.26
CA GLU A 254 3.60 4.80 24.17
C GLU A 254 4.57 3.66 23.80
N LEU A 255 5.00 3.58 22.53
CA LEU A 255 5.98 2.60 22.06
C LEU A 255 7.32 2.77 22.78
N GLN A 256 7.61 1.82 23.67
CA GLN A 256 8.81 1.81 24.50
C GLN A 256 9.06 3.17 25.19
N SER A 257 8.00 3.77 25.74
CA SER A 257 8.06 5.08 26.41
C SER A 257 8.65 6.19 25.52
N GLY A 258 8.37 6.13 24.22
CA GLY A 258 8.68 7.17 23.25
C GLY A 258 10.03 7.01 22.56
N SER A 259 10.82 5.99 22.93
CA SER A 259 12.16 5.80 22.35
C SER A 259 12.11 5.49 20.85
N VAL A 260 11.09 4.75 20.39
CA VAL A 260 10.87 4.42 18.98
C VAL A 260 10.47 5.67 18.19
N ASN A 261 9.55 6.49 18.72
CA ASN A 261 9.16 7.78 18.13
C ASN A 261 10.38 8.72 18.01
N ALA A 262 11.18 8.86 19.07
CA ALA A 262 12.38 9.70 19.07
C ALA A 262 13.45 9.20 18.09
N ALA A 263 13.65 7.87 17.99
CA ALA A 263 14.56 7.28 17.01
C ALA A 263 14.10 7.54 15.58
N TRP A 264 12.80 7.42 15.31
CA TRP A 264 12.23 7.71 14.00
C TRP A 264 12.36 9.18 13.62
N LEU A 265 12.07 10.10 14.56
CA LEU A 265 12.34 11.52 14.38
C LEU A 265 13.80 11.79 14.03
N ARG A 266 14.73 11.24 14.82
CA ARG A 266 16.17 11.44 14.57
C ARG A 266 16.58 10.91 13.20
N ARG A 267 16.03 9.78 12.78
CA ARG A 267 16.26 9.21 11.46
C ARG A 267 15.78 10.15 10.36
N GLN A 268 14.57 10.71 10.47
CA GLN A 268 14.06 11.66 9.49
C GLN A 268 14.96 12.90 9.39
N CYS A 269 15.35 13.50 10.51
CA CYS A 269 16.27 14.66 10.52
C CYS A 269 17.65 14.38 9.88
N VAL A 270 18.07 13.12 9.76
CA VAL A 270 19.38 12.76 9.21
C VAL A 270 19.30 12.34 7.74
N LYS A 271 18.22 11.67 7.33
CA LYS A 271 18.09 11.05 6.01
C LYS A 271 16.97 11.62 5.12
N PHE A 272 16.24 12.64 5.60
CA PHE A 272 15.11 13.21 4.90
C PHE A 272 15.01 14.73 5.13
N ASN A 273 14.63 15.47 4.09
CA ASN A 273 14.48 16.94 4.14
C ASN A 273 13.01 17.40 4.15
N GLY A 274 12.08 16.48 4.43
CA GLY A 274 10.65 16.76 4.46
C GLY A 274 9.99 16.71 3.07
N VAL A 275 8.67 16.53 3.07
CA VAL A 275 7.82 16.62 1.88
C VAL A 275 7.69 18.09 1.45
N PRO A 276 7.74 18.43 0.15
CA PRO A 276 7.60 19.81 -0.31
C PRO A 276 6.35 20.51 0.22
N TYR A 277 6.47 21.80 0.59
CA TYR A 277 5.38 22.61 1.14
C TYR A 277 4.11 22.56 0.29
N VAL A 278 4.23 22.73 -1.03
CA VAL A 278 3.10 22.69 -1.96
C VAL A 278 2.36 21.36 -1.94
N VAL A 279 3.10 20.25 -1.80
CA VAL A 279 2.52 18.90 -1.71
C VAL A 279 1.82 18.71 -0.37
N GLN A 280 2.38 19.23 0.72
CA GLN A 280 1.72 19.17 2.04
C GLN A 280 0.43 20.00 2.08
N ARG A 281 0.40 21.18 1.45
CA ARG A 281 -0.85 21.97 1.30
C ARG A 281 -1.90 21.23 0.48
N ALA A 282 -1.47 20.56 -0.59
CA ALA A 282 -2.34 19.70 -1.39
C ALA A 282 -2.90 18.53 -0.56
N ALA A 283 -2.05 17.89 0.24
CA ALA A 283 -2.45 16.81 1.14
C ALA A 283 -3.42 17.31 2.24
N GLN A 284 -3.21 18.51 2.78
CA GLN A 284 -4.15 19.13 3.73
C GLN A 284 -5.55 19.25 3.12
N ALA A 285 -5.64 19.68 1.86
CA ALA A 285 -6.91 19.84 1.17
C ALA A 285 -7.67 18.52 1.00
N VAL A 286 -6.97 17.37 0.95
CA VAL A 286 -7.62 16.03 0.93
C VAL A 286 -8.50 15.82 2.15
N PHE A 287 -8.08 16.29 3.33
CA PHE A 287 -8.79 16.09 4.59
C PHE A 287 -9.89 17.14 4.84
N SER A 288 -10.12 18.07 3.92
CA SER A 288 -11.28 18.96 3.96
C SER A 288 -12.57 18.19 3.61
N ALA A 289 -13.74 18.72 3.98
CA ALA A 289 -15.01 18.10 3.61
C ALA A 289 -15.19 17.94 2.08
N GLU A 290 -14.74 18.94 1.30
CA GLU A 290 -14.78 18.89 -0.17
C GLU A 290 -13.79 17.85 -0.72
N GLY A 291 -12.57 17.81 -0.17
CA GLY A 291 -11.53 16.87 -0.56
C GLY A 291 -11.90 15.42 -0.28
N LEU A 292 -12.42 15.15 0.93
CA LEU A 292 -12.87 13.80 1.32
C LEU A 292 -14.01 13.33 0.42
N ARG A 293 -14.99 14.20 0.12
CA ARG A 293 -16.07 13.86 -0.81
C ARG A 293 -15.55 13.50 -2.20
N ALA A 294 -14.62 14.27 -2.74
CA ALA A 294 -14.03 13.99 -4.05
C ALA A 294 -13.20 12.69 -4.05
N VAL A 295 -12.51 12.37 -2.94
CA VAL A 295 -11.84 11.09 -2.74
C VAL A 295 -12.83 9.93 -2.76
N GLU A 296 -13.95 10.04 -2.03
CA GLU A 296 -15.00 9.00 -2.03
C GLU A 296 -15.59 8.78 -3.43
N GLU A 297 -15.81 9.84 -4.21
CA GLU A 297 -16.28 9.75 -5.60
C GLU A 297 -15.28 8.97 -6.48
N ASN A 298 -13.98 9.24 -6.34
CA ASN A 298 -12.94 8.51 -7.07
C ASN A 298 -12.82 7.05 -6.63
N ILE A 299 -12.94 6.77 -5.32
CA ILE A 299 -12.91 5.41 -4.78
C ILE A 299 -14.13 4.63 -5.26
N ALA A 300 -15.32 5.25 -5.28
CA ALA A 300 -16.53 4.64 -5.83
C ALA A 300 -16.37 4.30 -7.32
N TYR A 301 -15.73 5.18 -8.10
CA TYR A 301 -15.43 4.92 -9.50
C TYR A 301 -14.57 3.65 -9.66
N TYR A 302 -13.46 3.54 -8.92
CA TYR A 302 -12.63 2.33 -8.96
C TYR A 302 -13.32 1.11 -8.37
N GLY A 303 -14.17 1.27 -7.35
CA GLY A 303 -14.99 0.19 -6.81
C GLY A 303 -15.97 -0.38 -7.85
N GLU A 304 -16.53 0.48 -8.69
CA GLU A 304 -17.38 0.07 -9.80
C GLU A 304 -16.54 -0.58 -10.93
N ASN A 305 -15.27 -0.19 -11.12
CA ASN A 305 -14.36 -0.91 -12.03
C ASN A 305 -14.08 -2.34 -11.53
N ALA A 306 -13.82 -2.50 -10.22
CA ALA A 306 -13.66 -3.80 -9.60
C ALA A 306 -14.91 -4.66 -9.80
N ARG A 307 -16.12 -4.08 -9.62
CA ARG A 307 -17.39 -4.78 -9.86
C ARG A 307 -17.50 -5.32 -11.29
N LEU A 308 -17.09 -4.56 -12.31
CA LEU A 308 -17.13 -5.02 -13.70
C LEU A 308 -16.20 -6.21 -13.95
N ILE A 309 -14.96 -6.14 -13.48
CA ILE A 309 -13.99 -7.24 -13.62
C ILE A 309 -14.50 -8.48 -12.86
N ALA A 310 -14.96 -8.29 -11.63
CA ALA A 310 -15.53 -9.37 -10.81
C ALA A 310 -16.74 -10.04 -11.48
N SER A 311 -17.61 -9.25 -12.12
CA SER A 311 -18.76 -9.78 -12.87
C SER A 311 -18.32 -10.67 -14.04
N ALA A 312 -17.30 -10.26 -14.79
CA ALA A 312 -16.74 -11.07 -15.87
C ALA A 312 -16.16 -12.40 -15.38
N LEU A 313 -15.46 -12.38 -14.24
CA LEU A 313 -14.93 -13.61 -13.64
C LEU A 313 -16.04 -14.54 -13.12
N LYS A 314 -17.09 -13.98 -12.49
CA LYS A 314 -18.28 -14.75 -12.05
C LYS A 314 -18.96 -15.43 -13.23
N GLU A 315 -19.16 -14.74 -14.34
CA GLU A 315 -19.77 -15.30 -15.56
C GLU A 315 -18.96 -16.47 -16.14
N LYS A 316 -17.63 -16.43 -15.99
CA LYS A 316 -16.72 -17.49 -16.42
C LYS A 316 -16.53 -18.62 -15.42
N GLY A 317 -17.16 -18.54 -14.24
CA GLY A 317 -16.97 -19.50 -13.16
C GLY A 317 -15.55 -19.52 -12.60
N ILE A 318 -14.79 -18.44 -12.77
CA ILE A 318 -13.44 -18.30 -12.23
C ILE A 318 -13.54 -17.88 -10.78
N ARG A 319 -12.89 -18.63 -9.88
CA ARG A 319 -12.82 -18.27 -8.46
C ARG A 319 -11.87 -17.10 -8.26
N PHE A 320 -12.29 -16.13 -7.44
CA PHE A 320 -11.49 -14.98 -7.09
C PHE A 320 -11.85 -14.43 -5.70
N PHE A 321 -10.99 -13.56 -5.20
CA PHE A 321 -11.04 -12.88 -3.91
C PHE A 321 -10.77 -11.39 -4.10
N GLY A 322 -11.05 -10.58 -3.07
CA GLY A 322 -10.88 -9.13 -3.14
C GLY A 322 -11.95 -8.42 -3.99
N GLY A 323 -11.72 -7.15 -4.30
CA GLY A 323 -12.58 -6.32 -5.12
C GLY A 323 -13.74 -5.63 -4.38
N GLU A 324 -14.05 -6.06 -3.16
CA GLU A 324 -15.10 -5.46 -2.32
C GLU A 324 -14.54 -4.35 -1.43
N ASN A 325 -13.50 -4.67 -0.66
CA ASN A 325 -12.83 -3.77 0.30
C ASN A 325 -11.44 -3.31 -0.19
N SER A 326 -11.12 -3.55 -1.46
CA SER A 326 -9.83 -3.21 -2.06
C SER A 326 -10.00 -2.99 -3.57
N PRO A 327 -9.07 -2.26 -4.21
CA PRO A 327 -9.08 -2.03 -5.65
C PRO A 327 -8.46 -3.19 -6.44
N TYR A 328 -8.29 -4.37 -5.82
CA TYR A 328 -7.61 -5.52 -6.42
C TYR A 328 -8.50 -6.73 -6.44
N ILE A 329 -8.42 -7.46 -7.54
CA ILE A 329 -9.06 -8.76 -7.70
C ILE A 329 -7.97 -9.80 -7.81
N TRP A 330 -8.07 -10.83 -6.97
CA TRP A 330 -7.11 -11.91 -6.85
C TRP A 330 -7.77 -13.21 -7.32
N MET A 331 -7.41 -13.66 -8.52
CA MET A 331 -8.10 -14.74 -9.21
C MET A 331 -7.23 -15.97 -9.38
N GLU A 332 -7.84 -17.16 -9.38
CA GLU A 332 -7.18 -18.42 -9.72
C GLU A 332 -6.91 -18.52 -11.24
N CYS A 333 -5.72 -19.00 -11.62
CA CYS A 333 -5.28 -19.09 -13.02
C CYS A 333 -5.54 -20.46 -13.67
N GLY A 334 -5.63 -21.53 -12.86
CA GLY A 334 -5.66 -22.92 -13.34
C GLY A 334 -4.37 -23.40 -14.05
N MET A 335 -3.31 -22.59 -14.04
CA MET A 335 -1.97 -22.84 -14.60
C MET A 335 -0.96 -21.99 -13.83
N SER A 336 0.32 -22.02 -14.20
CA SER A 336 1.28 -21.11 -13.54
C SER A 336 0.92 -19.65 -13.84
N SER A 337 1.18 -18.78 -12.87
CA SER A 337 0.82 -17.37 -12.94
C SER A 337 1.50 -16.63 -14.10
N TRP A 338 2.71 -17.04 -14.47
CA TRP A 338 3.43 -16.51 -15.64
C TRP A 338 2.92 -17.06 -16.97
N GLU A 339 2.54 -18.34 -17.06
CA GLU A 339 1.86 -18.86 -18.25
C GLU A 339 0.52 -18.14 -18.47
N PHE A 340 -0.22 -17.87 -17.38
CA PHE A 340 -1.46 -17.11 -17.46
C PHE A 340 -1.21 -15.66 -17.88
N PHE A 341 -0.15 -15.02 -17.37
CA PHE A 341 0.27 -13.69 -17.83
C PHE A 341 0.46 -13.65 -19.35
N ASP A 342 1.26 -14.60 -19.88
CA ASP A 342 1.56 -14.65 -21.30
C ASP A 342 0.28 -14.94 -22.12
N LYS A 343 -0.59 -15.86 -21.66
CA LYS A 343 -1.89 -16.15 -22.27
C LYS A 343 -2.79 -14.91 -22.32
N LEU A 344 -2.94 -14.19 -21.21
CA LEU A 344 -3.82 -13.02 -21.12
C LEU A 344 -3.32 -11.88 -22.03
N LEU A 345 -2.01 -11.63 -22.05
CA LEU A 345 -1.38 -10.64 -22.92
C LEU A 345 -1.53 -11.01 -24.39
N THR A 346 -1.25 -12.25 -24.76
CA THR A 346 -1.26 -12.68 -26.16
C THR A 346 -2.66 -12.83 -26.73
N CYS A 347 -3.59 -13.42 -25.98
CA CYS A 347 -4.93 -13.72 -26.46
C CYS A 347 -5.93 -12.56 -26.26
N ALA A 348 -5.86 -11.86 -25.13
CA ALA A 348 -6.79 -10.78 -24.79
C ALA A 348 -6.18 -9.38 -24.79
N GLN A 349 -4.84 -9.25 -24.93
CA GLN A 349 -4.15 -7.96 -24.84
C GLN A 349 -4.50 -7.22 -23.54
N VAL A 350 -4.68 -7.98 -22.46
CA VAL A 350 -4.87 -7.47 -21.10
C VAL A 350 -3.65 -7.86 -20.29
N VAL A 351 -3.13 -6.93 -19.51
CA VAL A 351 -2.00 -7.14 -18.61
C VAL A 351 -2.50 -7.13 -17.19
N GLY A 352 -2.11 -8.11 -16.38
CA GLY A 352 -2.23 -8.03 -14.92
C GLY A 352 -0.88 -8.31 -14.26
N THR A 353 -0.88 -8.80 -13.03
CA THR A 353 0.36 -9.15 -12.32
C THR A 353 0.35 -10.62 -11.92
N PRO A 354 1.35 -11.42 -12.34
CA PRO A 354 1.46 -12.82 -11.95
C PRO A 354 1.68 -12.94 -10.44
N GLY A 355 0.94 -13.86 -9.81
CA GLY A 355 0.90 -13.99 -8.37
C GLY A 355 2.23 -14.43 -7.74
N ALA A 356 3.06 -15.19 -8.47
CA ALA A 356 4.40 -15.60 -8.03
C ALA A 356 5.31 -14.41 -7.66
N GLY A 357 5.04 -13.22 -8.21
CA GLY A 357 5.77 -12.02 -7.87
C GLY A 357 5.51 -11.46 -6.47
N PHE A 358 4.45 -11.92 -5.80
CA PHE A 358 4.09 -11.51 -4.43
C PHE A 358 4.54 -12.52 -3.37
N GLY A 359 5.20 -13.60 -3.79
CA GLY A 359 5.65 -14.69 -2.93
C GLY A 359 5.21 -16.05 -3.46
N GLU A 360 5.73 -17.11 -2.84
CA GLU A 360 5.52 -18.49 -3.26
C GLU A 360 4.04 -18.90 -3.17
N ALA A 361 3.34 -18.48 -2.12
CA ALA A 361 1.91 -18.73 -1.96
C ALA A 361 1.03 -17.95 -2.95
N GLY A 362 1.64 -17.05 -3.74
CA GLY A 362 0.96 -16.39 -4.86
C GLY A 362 0.96 -17.20 -6.15
N GLU A 363 1.71 -18.30 -6.25
CA GLU A 363 1.69 -19.16 -7.44
C GLU A 363 0.30 -19.76 -7.69
N GLY A 364 -0.09 -19.89 -8.96
CA GLY A 364 -1.45 -20.29 -9.35
C GLY A 364 -2.51 -19.18 -9.26
N TYR A 365 -2.14 -17.97 -8.82
CA TYR A 365 -3.01 -16.80 -8.76
C TYR A 365 -2.54 -15.63 -9.64
N PHE A 366 -3.44 -14.68 -9.89
CA PHE A 366 -3.20 -13.48 -10.67
C PHE A 366 -3.92 -12.27 -10.09
N ARG A 367 -3.25 -11.12 -10.09
CA ARG A 367 -3.85 -9.86 -9.65
C ARG A 367 -4.26 -8.99 -10.84
N LEU A 368 -5.50 -8.52 -10.81
CA LEU A 368 -6.01 -7.45 -11.66
C LEU A 368 -6.30 -6.21 -10.80
N THR A 369 -5.81 -5.05 -11.21
CA THR A 369 -6.17 -3.76 -10.58
C THR A 369 -7.44 -3.17 -11.19
N ALA A 370 -8.25 -2.53 -10.36
CA ALA A 370 -9.40 -1.74 -10.76
C ALA A 370 -9.04 -0.29 -11.16
N PHE A 371 -7.76 0.08 -11.02
CA PHE A 371 -7.25 1.39 -11.43
C PHE A 371 -7.08 1.46 -12.96
N ASN A 372 -8.13 1.90 -13.65
CA ASN A 372 -8.11 2.24 -15.06
C ASN A 372 -9.31 3.15 -15.40
N SER A 373 -9.44 3.61 -16.64
CA SER A 373 -10.69 4.20 -17.11
C SER A 373 -11.81 3.15 -17.16
N ARG A 374 -13.05 3.61 -17.08
CA ARG A 374 -14.27 2.80 -17.18
C ARG A 374 -14.33 2.07 -18.51
N GLU A 375 -13.96 2.76 -19.57
CA GLU A 375 -13.98 2.28 -20.95
C GLU A 375 -12.99 1.12 -21.10
N ASN A 376 -11.74 1.32 -20.70
CA ASN A 376 -10.70 0.29 -20.74
C ASN A 376 -11.04 -0.90 -19.85
N THR A 377 -11.58 -0.63 -18.65
CA THR A 377 -12.01 -1.70 -17.73
C THR A 377 -13.12 -2.54 -18.35
N THR A 378 -14.10 -1.89 -19.00
CA THR A 378 -15.21 -2.57 -19.67
C THR A 378 -14.69 -3.42 -20.83
N VAL A 379 -13.82 -2.87 -21.68
CA VAL A 379 -13.21 -3.60 -22.79
C VAL A 379 -12.37 -4.78 -22.27
N ALA A 380 -11.55 -4.59 -21.24
CA ALA A 380 -10.77 -5.66 -20.65
C ALA A 380 -11.65 -6.78 -20.08
N ALA A 381 -12.73 -6.44 -19.36
CA ALA A 381 -13.71 -7.40 -18.85
C ALA A 381 -14.37 -8.20 -20.00
N GLU A 382 -14.76 -7.53 -21.09
CA GLU A 382 -15.31 -8.21 -22.29
C GLU A 382 -14.28 -9.14 -22.96
N ARG A 383 -13.01 -8.74 -23.04
CA ARG A 383 -11.95 -9.59 -23.59
C ARG A 383 -11.68 -10.81 -22.70
N ILE A 384 -11.71 -10.64 -21.38
CA ILE A 384 -11.57 -11.74 -20.41
C ILE A 384 -12.73 -12.75 -20.54
N LYS A 385 -13.97 -12.30 -20.81
CA LYS A 385 -15.10 -13.22 -21.02
C LYS A 385 -14.94 -14.11 -22.27
N LYS A 386 -14.27 -13.61 -23.29
CA LYS A 386 -14.07 -14.30 -24.57
C LYS A 386 -12.90 -15.29 -24.57
N LEU A 387 -12.04 -15.24 -23.54
CA LEU A 387 -10.97 -16.21 -23.27
C LEU A 387 -11.53 -17.51 -22.73
#